data_AF-A0A2D5YV22-F1
#
_entry.id   AF-A0A2D5YV22-F1
#
_cell.length_a   1.000
_cell.length_b   1.000
_cell.length_c   1.000
_cell.angle_alpha   90.00
_cell.angle_beta   90.00
_cell.angle_gamma   90.00
#
_symmetry.space_group_name_H-M   'P 1'
#
loop_
_entity.id
_entity.type
_entity.pdbx_description
1 polymer ?
#
loop_
_entity_poly.entity_id
_entity_poly.type
_entity_poly.pdbx_seq_one_letter_code
_entity_poly.pdbx_strand_id
1 'polypeptide(L)'
;MRALEDKLVARSPAHPPARLRSRVVTDMTMALREERRIGFWRFAAAAAIVVIVGMNLSMSAASATRYPASSALNAQELRSTAAQISDLLPGLSESEARRHALLLHAGAGVVPAPIPSRPPVNLDQYLDF
;
A
#
# COMPACT_ATOMS: atom_id res chain seq x y z
N MET A 1 31.45 1.59 54.96
CA MET A 1 30.41 2.15 54.07
C MET A 1 29.02 2.19 54.71
N ARG A 2 28.53 1.10 55.33
CA ARG A 2 27.20 1.06 55.99
C ARG A 2 26.90 2.21 56.97
N ALA A 3 27.86 2.58 57.84
CA ALA A 3 27.65 3.67 58.80
C ALA A 3 27.44 5.07 58.17
N LEU A 4 27.85 5.26 56.91
CA LEU A 4 27.62 6.51 56.17
C LEU A 4 26.23 6.51 55.52
N GLU A 5 25.76 5.36 55.04
CA GLU A 5 24.42 5.17 54.50
C GLU A 5 23.36 5.37 55.59
N ASP A 6 23.57 4.82 56.79
CA ASP A 6 22.66 5.00 57.92
C ASP A 6 22.53 6.48 58.32
N LYS A 7 23.64 7.24 58.24
CA LYS A 7 23.64 8.70 58.51
C LYS A 7 22.94 9.51 57.43
N LEU A 8 22.97 9.07 56.17
CA LEU A 8 22.28 9.73 55.07
C LEU A 8 20.77 9.47 55.10
N VAL A 9 20.36 8.26 55.47
CA VAL A 9 18.94 7.87 55.61
C VAL A 9 18.28 8.59 56.79
N ALA A 10 19.01 8.82 57.90
CA ALA A 10 18.50 9.54 59.06
C ALA A 10 18.28 11.05 58.80
N ARG A 11 18.80 11.60 57.70
CA ARG A 11 18.66 13.02 57.38
C ARG A 11 17.31 13.25 56.70
N SER A 12 16.37 13.88 57.41
CA SER A 12 15.09 14.29 56.81
C SER A 12 15.36 15.11 55.54
N PRO A 13 14.81 14.71 54.39
CA PRO A 13 15.06 15.39 53.13
C PRO A 13 14.49 16.81 53.23
N ALA A 14 15.38 17.81 53.21
CA ALA A 14 14.96 19.19 53.10
C ALA A 14 14.18 19.35 51.79
N HIS A 15 12.92 19.78 51.88
CA HIS A 15 12.12 19.98 50.67
C HIS A 15 12.75 21.08 49.83
N PRO A 16 13.19 20.77 48.58
CA PRO A 16 13.75 21.78 47.72
C PRO A 16 12.68 22.82 47.37
N PRO A 17 13.07 24.10 47.21
CA PRO A 17 12.12 25.17 46.90
C PRO A 17 11.35 24.84 45.61
N ALA A 18 10.04 25.11 45.60
CA ALA A 18 9.13 24.71 44.53
C ALA A 18 9.59 25.16 43.13
N ARG A 19 10.22 26.35 43.03
CA ARG A 19 10.79 26.90 41.78
C ARG A 19 11.93 26.05 41.22
N LEU A 20 12.71 25.40 42.08
CA LEU A 20 13.83 24.56 41.66
C LEU A 20 13.31 23.21 41.15
N ARG A 21 12.28 22.66 41.82
CA ARG A 21 11.58 21.44 41.34
C ARG A 21 10.95 21.66 39.97
N SER A 22 10.23 22.77 39.77
CA SER A 22 9.58 23.05 38.48
C SER A 22 10.59 23.24 37.35
N ARG A 23 11.73 23.91 37.61
CA ARG A 23 12.82 24.04 36.63
C ARG A 23 13.42 22.69 36.26
N VAL A 24 13.82 21.89 37.25
CA VAL A 24 14.41 20.57 37.00
C VAL A 24 13.47 19.66 36.23
N VAL A 25 12.17 19.64 36.57
CA VAL A 25 11.18 18.84 35.82
C VAL A 25 11.06 19.36 34.38
N THR A 26 10.98 20.68 34.19
CA THR A 26 10.86 21.26 32.84
C THR A 26 12.07 20.92 31.98
N ASP A 27 13.28 21.11 32.51
CA ASP A 27 14.54 20.81 31.82
C ASP A 27 14.64 19.31 31.49
N MET A 28 14.27 18.43 32.44
CA MET A 28 14.26 16.98 32.22
C MET A 28 13.24 16.59 31.13
N THR A 29 12.04 17.19 31.12
CA THR A 29 11.06 16.92 30.06
C THR A 29 11.49 17.43 28.68
N MET A 30 12.21 18.55 28.63
CA MET A 30 12.79 19.08 27.38
C MET A 30 13.88 18.15 26.85
N ALA A 31 14.81 17.71 27.70
CA ALA A 31 15.87 16.78 27.31
C ALA A 31 15.31 15.44 26.79
N LEU A 32 14.32 14.87 27.50
CA LEU A 32 13.66 13.62 27.08
C LEU A 32 12.90 13.76 25.75
N ARG A 33 12.34 14.95 25.46
CA ARG A 33 11.69 15.22 24.17
C ARG A 33 12.70 15.27 23.03
N GLU A 34 13.86 15.88 23.24
CA GLU A 34 14.88 15.99 22.20
C GLU A 34 15.49 14.61 21.85
N GLU A 35 15.78 13.78 22.86
CA GLU A 35 16.23 12.40 22.62
C GLU A 35 15.20 11.57 21.85
N ARG A 36 13.91 11.67 22.23
CA ARG A 36 12.82 10.99 21.50
C ARG A 36 12.70 11.49 20.07
N ARG A 37 12.89 12.78 19.82
CA ARG A 37 12.82 13.37 18.48
C ARG A 37 13.90 12.78 17.57
N ILE A 38 15.12 12.63 18.06
CA ILE A 38 16.22 12.00 17.30
C ILE A 38 15.89 10.53 16.99
N GLY A 39 15.37 9.78 17.98
CA GLY A 39 14.92 8.39 17.78
C GLY A 39 13.81 8.27 16.73
N PHE A 40 12.82 9.16 16.79
CA PHE A 40 11.72 9.22 15.84
C PHE A 40 12.19 9.50 14.41
N TRP A 41 13.09 10.47 14.20
CA TRP A 41 13.63 10.76 12.87
C TRP A 41 14.42 9.60 12.28
N ARG A 42 15.18 8.86 13.10
CA ARG A 42 15.88 7.66 12.64
C ARG A 42 14.91 6.57 12.20
N PHE A 43 13.84 6.35 12.96
CA PHE A 43 12.77 5.42 12.58
C PHE A 43 12.08 5.86 11.29
N ALA A 44 11.71 7.13 11.17
CA ALA A 44 11.08 7.67 9.97
C ALA A 44 11.97 7.54 8.73
N ALA A 45 13.28 7.80 8.87
CA ALA A 45 14.25 7.61 7.79
C ALA A 45 14.36 6.14 7.38
N ALA A 46 14.43 5.21 8.33
CA ALA A 46 14.48 3.78 8.03
C ALA A 46 13.20 3.31 7.31
N ALA A 47 12.02 3.76 7.76
CA ALA A 47 10.75 3.45 7.10
C ALA A 47 10.70 4.01 5.67
N ALA A 48 11.15 5.25 5.46
CA ALA A 48 11.22 5.85 4.13
C ALA A 48 12.13 5.05 3.19
N ILE A 49 13.30 4.59 3.66
CA ILE A 49 14.20 3.74 2.87
C ILE A 49 13.51 2.43 2.47
N VAL A 50 12.83 1.75 3.41
CA VAL A 50 12.10 0.50 3.12
C VAL A 50 11.02 0.71 2.06
N VAL A 51 10.25 1.81 2.17
CA VAL A 51 9.21 2.14 1.18
C VAL A 51 9.83 2.42 -0.20
N ILE A 52 10.90 3.21 -0.27
CA ILE A 52 11.58 3.51 -1.53
C ILE A 52 12.13 2.23 -2.18
N VAL A 53 12.77 1.36 -1.39
CA VAL A 53 13.28 0.08 -1.89
C VAL A 53 12.14 -0.80 -2.38
N GLY A 54 11.03 -0.89 -1.64
CA GLY A 54 9.84 -1.64 -2.04
C GLY A 54 9.20 -1.12 -3.33
N MET A 55 9.11 0.20 -3.51
CA MET A 55 8.63 0.83 -4.74
C MET A 55 9.54 0.50 -5.93
N ASN A 56 10.86 0.66 -5.76
CA ASN A 56 11.82 0.36 -6.82
C ASN A 56 11.80 -1.13 -7.18
N LEU A 57 11.71 -2.02 -6.19
CA LEU A 57 11.60 -3.45 -6.41
C LEU A 57 10.30 -3.80 -7.13
N SER A 58 9.17 -3.19 -6.77
CA SER A 58 7.89 -3.39 -7.44
C SER A 58 7.94 -2.92 -8.90
N MET A 59 8.59 -1.79 -9.17
CA MET A 59 8.75 -1.27 -10.53
C MET A 59 9.71 -2.13 -11.35
N SER A 60 10.80 -2.61 -10.74
CA SER A 60 11.73 -3.56 -11.37
C SER A 60 11.07 -4.91 -11.64
N ALA A 61 10.24 -5.40 -10.72
CA ALA A 61 9.46 -6.61 -10.93
C ALA A 61 8.48 -6.40 -12.09
N ALA A 62 7.74 -5.29 -12.08
CA ALA A 62 6.79 -4.95 -13.15
C ALA A 62 7.48 -4.83 -14.53
N SER A 63 8.70 -4.29 -14.60
CA SER A 63 9.45 -4.18 -15.86
C SER A 63 10.12 -5.49 -16.30
N ALA A 64 10.52 -6.34 -15.36
CA ALA A 64 11.09 -7.66 -15.62
C ALA A 64 10.02 -8.69 -16.03
N THR A 65 8.81 -8.61 -15.46
CA THR A 65 7.61 -9.20 -16.07
C THR A 65 7.28 -8.40 -17.32
N ARG A 66 8.01 -8.67 -18.39
CA ARG A 66 7.46 -8.57 -19.73
C ARG A 66 6.28 -9.54 -19.77
N TYR A 67 5.11 -9.09 -19.32
CA TYR A 67 3.88 -9.60 -19.91
C TYR A 67 4.11 -9.46 -21.41
N PRO A 68 4.06 -10.55 -22.19
CA PRO A 68 4.12 -10.42 -23.63
C PRO A 68 2.90 -9.62 -24.05
N ALA A 69 3.04 -8.29 -24.06
CA ALA A 69 2.23 -7.37 -24.86
C ALA A 69 2.63 -7.58 -26.33
N SER A 70 2.68 -8.84 -26.76
CA SER A 70 3.06 -9.30 -28.09
C SER A 70 1.83 -9.62 -28.94
N SER A 71 0.63 -9.23 -28.52
CA SER A 71 -0.38 -8.86 -29.49
C SER A 71 -0.26 -7.36 -29.66
N ALA A 72 0.35 -6.94 -30.78
CA ALA A 72 0.09 -5.59 -31.28
C ALA A 72 -1.44 -5.43 -31.24
N LEU A 73 -1.94 -4.56 -30.36
CA LEU A 73 -3.36 -4.31 -30.18
C LEU A 73 -3.95 -4.05 -31.57
N ASN A 74 -4.62 -5.06 -32.11
CA ASN A 74 -5.13 -4.99 -33.46
C ASN A 74 -6.26 -3.97 -33.40
N ALA A 75 -6.05 -2.81 -34.03
CA ALA A 75 -7.02 -1.73 -34.01
C ALA A 75 -8.40 -2.18 -34.52
N GLN A 76 -8.44 -3.22 -35.35
CA GLN A 76 -9.67 -3.83 -35.82
C GLN A 76 -10.39 -4.63 -34.72
N GLU A 77 -9.67 -5.44 -33.94
CA GLU A 77 -10.22 -6.20 -32.81
C GLU A 77 -10.71 -5.28 -31.69
N LEU A 78 -9.99 -4.19 -31.45
CA LEU A 78 -10.42 -3.20 -30.46
C LEU A 78 -11.73 -2.53 -30.88
N ARG A 79 -11.88 -2.19 -32.17
CA ARG A 79 -13.11 -1.61 -32.72
C ARG A 79 -14.26 -2.60 -32.69
N SER A 80 -14.04 -3.87 -33.06
CA SER A 80 -15.10 -4.88 -33.02
C SER A 80 -15.57 -5.14 -31.59
N THR A 81 -14.64 -5.21 -30.63
CA THR A 81 -14.98 -5.36 -29.20
C THR A 81 -15.75 -4.16 -28.68
N ALA A 82 -15.34 -2.93 -29.04
CA ALA A 82 -16.08 -1.73 -28.67
C ALA A 82 -17.50 -1.71 -29.26
N ALA A 83 -17.68 -2.15 -30.50
CA ALA A 83 -18.99 -2.28 -31.12
C ALA A 83 -19.88 -3.29 -30.38
N GLN A 84 -19.35 -4.47 -30.03
CA GLN A 84 -20.07 -5.46 -29.23
C GLN A 84 -20.50 -4.92 -27.86
N ILE A 85 -19.63 -4.14 -27.20
CA ILE A 85 -19.96 -3.49 -25.92
C ILE A 85 -21.10 -2.48 -26.10
N SER A 86 -21.06 -1.66 -27.14
CA SER A 86 -22.12 -0.70 -27.45
C SER A 86 -23.45 -1.39 -27.75
N ASP A 87 -23.44 -2.52 -28.45
CA ASP A 87 -24.65 -3.30 -28.75
C ASP A 87 -25.26 -3.90 -27.47
N LEU A 88 -24.43 -4.39 -26.54
CA LEU A 88 -24.87 -4.93 -25.26
C LEU A 88 -25.33 -3.83 -24.28
N LEU A 89 -24.78 -2.62 -24.40
CA LEU A 89 -25.00 -1.49 -23.50
C LEU A 89 -25.36 -0.23 -24.30
N PRO A 90 -26.57 -0.14 -24.89
CA PRO A 90 -26.95 0.94 -25.81
C PRO A 90 -26.99 2.34 -25.18
N GLY A 91 -26.92 2.46 -23.85
CA GLY A 91 -26.82 3.74 -23.14
C GLY A 91 -25.38 4.26 -22.95
N LEU A 92 -24.37 3.49 -23.37
CA LEU A 92 -22.97 3.79 -23.13
C LEU A 92 -22.38 4.59 -24.29
N SER A 93 -21.59 5.62 -23.99
CA SER A 93 -20.97 6.43 -25.03
C SER A 93 -19.91 5.64 -25.80
N GLU A 94 -19.71 5.92 -27.09
CA GLU A 94 -18.69 5.23 -27.90
C GLU A 94 -17.28 5.33 -27.28
N SER A 95 -16.97 6.49 -26.67
CA SER A 95 -15.71 6.72 -25.98
C SER A 95 -15.50 5.80 -24.77
N GLU A 96 -16.57 5.53 -24.02
CA GLU A 96 -16.54 4.62 -22.88
C GLU A 96 -16.49 3.17 -23.37
N ALA A 97 -17.19 2.82 -24.45
CA ALA A 97 -17.15 1.48 -25.02
C ALA A 97 -15.73 1.12 -25.47
N ARG A 98 -15.03 2.06 -26.13
CA ARG A 98 -13.60 1.92 -26.47
C ARG A 98 -12.70 1.82 -25.25
N ARG A 99 -12.97 2.60 -24.19
CA ARG A 99 -12.21 2.51 -22.93
C ARG A 99 -12.36 1.12 -22.30
N HIS A 100 -13.57 0.57 -22.26
CA HIS A 100 -13.81 -0.78 -21.74
C HIS A 100 -13.15 -1.85 -22.61
N ALA A 101 -13.22 -1.73 -23.93
CA ALA A 101 -12.53 -2.64 -24.85
C ALA A 101 -11.00 -2.62 -24.63
N LEU A 102 -10.41 -1.43 -24.42
CA LEU A 102 -8.99 -1.30 -24.09
C LEU A 102 -8.64 -1.95 -22.76
N LEU A 103 -9.45 -1.75 -21.72
CA LEU A 103 -9.24 -2.35 -20.40
C LEU A 103 -9.38 -3.87 -20.45
N LEU A 104 -10.34 -4.40 -21.21
CA LEU A 104 -10.50 -5.85 -21.40
C LEU A 104 -9.30 -6.47 -22.11
N HIS A 105 -8.80 -5.84 -23.18
CA HIS A 105 -7.60 -6.34 -23.86
C HIS A 105 -6.33 -6.21 -23.02
N ALA A 106 -6.16 -5.11 -22.28
CA ALA A 106 -5.03 -4.94 -21.37
C ALA A 106 -5.10 -5.90 -20.17
N GLY A 107 -6.30 -6.19 -19.68
CA GLY A 107 -6.55 -7.09 -18.55
C GLY A 107 -6.50 -8.58 -18.90
N ALA A 108 -6.77 -8.96 -20.16
CA ALA A 108 -6.79 -10.34 -20.63
C ALA A 108 -5.44 -11.07 -20.42
N GLY A 109 -4.32 -10.33 -20.39
CA GLY A 109 -3.00 -10.89 -20.09
C GLY A 109 -2.63 -10.90 -18.60
N VAL A 110 -3.35 -10.16 -17.76
CA VAL A 110 -2.99 -9.92 -16.35
C VAL A 110 -3.81 -10.79 -15.41
N VAL A 111 -5.07 -11.05 -15.74
CA VAL A 111 -5.92 -11.96 -14.98
C VAL A 111 -5.81 -13.33 -15.64
N PRO A 112 -5.29 -14.38 -14.96
CA PRO A 112 -5.46 -15.75 -15.45
C PRO A 112 -6.96 -16.05 -15.40
N ALA A 113 -7.66 -15.76 -16.49
CA ALA A 113 -9.04 -16.15 -16.63
C ALA A 113 -9.07 -17.68 -16.59
N PRO A 114 -9.86 -18.30 -15.70
CA PRO A 114 -10.00 -19.75 -15.70
C PRO A 114 -10.52 -20.17 -17.07
N ILE A 115 -9.70 -20.89 -17.83
CA ILE A 115 -10.14 -21.49 -19.08
C ILE A 115 -11.19 -22.53 -18.68
N PRO A 116 -12.47 -22.35 -19.04
CA PRO A 116 -13.47 -23.36 -18.72
C PRO A 116 -13.06 -24.65 -19.41
N SER A 117 -12.67 -25.65 -18.62
CA SER A 117 -12.25 -26.97 -19.13
C SER A 117 -13.44 -27.82 -19.60
N ARG A 118 -14.67 -27.31 -19.38
CA ARG A 118 -15.89 -27.96 -19.83
C ARG A 118 -16.26 -27.48 -21.23
N PRO A 119 -16.51 -28.39 -22.18
CA PRO A 119 -17.12 -28.01 -23.45
C PRO A 119 -18.45 -27.29 -23.17
N PRO A 120 -18.86 -26.35 -24.04
CA PRO A 120 -20.15 -25.69 -23.90
C PRO A 120 -21.22 -26.77 -23.79
N VAL A 121 -21.94 -26.77 -22.67
CA VAL A 121 -23.12 -27.60 -22.50
C VAL A 121 -24.09 -27.14 -23.58
N ASN A 122 -24.47 -28.05 -24.48
CA ASN A 122 -25.43 -27.74 -25.52
C ASN A 122 -26.79 -27.51 -24.85
N LEU A 123 -27.17 -26.24 -24.67
CA LEU A 123 -28.40 -25.84 -23.99
C LEU A 123 -29.65 -26.27 -24.79
N ASP A 124 -29.50 -26.59 -26.07
CA ASP A 124 -30.57 -27.15 -26.90
C ASP A 124 -31.03 -28.52 -26.37
N GLN A 125 -30.18 -29.26 -25.63
CA GLN A 125 -30.58 -30.53 -24.97
C GLN A 125 -31.44 -30.32 -23.71
N TYR A 126 -31.61 -29.09 -23.24
CA TYR A 126 -32.33 -28.76 -22.01
C TYR A 126 -33.57 -27.89 -22.25
N LEU A 127 -33.88 -27.54 -23.50
CA LEU A 127 -34.99 -26.68 -23.88
C LEU A 127 -36.07 -27.43 -24.69
N ASP A 128 -36.22 -28.74 -24.47
CA ASP A 128 -37.44 -29.45 -24.86
C ASP A 128 -38.55 -29.13 -23.83
N PHE A 129 -39.28 -28.04 -24.09
CA PHE A 129 -40.57 -27.71 -23.45
C PHE A 129 -41.68 -27.64 -24.49
#